data_AF-A0A4R5FLQ3-F1
#
_entry.id   AF-A0A4R5FLQ3-F1
#
_cell.length_a   1.000
_cell.length_b   1.000
_cell.length_c   1.000
_cell.angle_alpha   90.00
_cell.angle_beta   90.00
_cell.angle_gamma   90.00
#
_symmetry.space_group_name_H-M   'P 1'
#
loop_
_entity.id
_entity.type
_entity.pdbx_description
1 polymer ?
#
loop_
_entity_poly.entity_id
_entity_poly.type
_entity_poly.pdbx_seq_one_letter_code
_entity_poly.pdbx_strand_id
1 'polypeptide(L)' 'MEKAFPGWTIMEGAGGGYIAFRAVLVPLGRGLSNVRCGATLAELYEHLEQERCPQAMRASGRRLGGKVSPPTSRR' A
#
# COMPACT_ATOMS: atom_id res chain seq x y z
N MET A 1 -21.47 -8.96 1.83
CA MET A 1 -20.18 -9.51 2.27
C MET A 1 -19.25 -8.33 2.53
N GLU A 2 -19.38 -7.70 3.71
CA GLU A 2 -18.56 -6.56 4.08
C GLU A 2 -17.19 -7.10 4.54
N LYS A 3 -16.24 -7.22 3.61
CA LYS A 3 -14.83 -7.30 3.99
C LYS A 3 -14.48 -5.93 4.59
N ALA A 4 -14.81 -5.73 5.86
CA ALA A 4 -14.52 -4.51 6.58
C ALA A 4 -13.00 -4.41 6.72
N PHE A 5 -12.39 -3.39 6.14
CA PHE A 5 -11.00 -3.03 6.38
C PHE A 5 -10.97 -2.20 7.67
N PRO A 6 -10.69 -2.80 8.84
CA PRO A 6 -10.82 -2.10 10.11
C PRO A 6 -9.88 -0.89 10.13
N GLY A 7 -10.44 0.27 10.47
CA GLY A 7 -9.72 1.53 10.50
C GLY A 7 -9.60 2.25 9.16
N TRP A 8 -10.23 1.75 8.08
CA TRP A 8 -10.35 2.46 6.80
C TRP A 8 -11.80 2.88 6.54
N THR A 9 -11.97 4.11 6.09
CA THR A 9 -13.22 4.67 5.61
C THR A 9 -13.14 4.80 4.10
N ILE A 10 -14.08 4.19 3.38
CA ILE A 10 -14.16 4.21 1.92
C ILE A 10 -15.25 5.18 1.49
N MET A 11 -14.97 5.99 0.47
CA MET A 11 -15.89 6.95 -0.11
C MET A 11 -15.74 7.01 -1.63
N GLU A 12 -16.82 7.36 -2.32
CA GLU A 12 -16.77 7.69 -3.75
C GLU A 12 -16.11 9.06 -3.95
N GLY A 13 -15.17 9.13 -4.89
CA GLY A 13 -14.51 10.35 -5.31
C GLY A 13 -15.32 11.09 -6.39
N ALA A 14 -15.21 12.42 -6.40
CA ALA A 14 -15.78 13.26 -7.45
C ALA A 14 -15.08 12.97 -8.79
N GLY A 15 -15.64 12.04 -9.57
CA GLY A 15 -15.03 11.53 -10.80
C GLY A 15 -15.25 10.04 -11.06
N GLY A 16 -15.96 9.32 -10.18
CA GLY A 16 -16.32 7.91 -10.37
C GLY A 16 -15.26 6.92 -9.88
N GLY A 17 -14.20 7.42 -9.24
CA GLY A 17 -13.22 6.60 -8.51
C GLY A 17 -13.61 6.38 -7.05
N TYR A 18 -12.84 5.56 -6.36
CA TYR A 18 -13.00 5.27 -4.94
C TYR A 18 -11.76 5.67 -4.16
N ILE A 19 -11.98 6.21 -2.96
CA ILE A 19 -10.92 6.67 -2.07
C ILE A 19 -11.12 5.99 -0.72
N ALA A 20 -10.05 5.44 -0.16
CA ALA A 20 -10.03 4.98 1.22
C ALA A 20 -9.03 5.82 2.03
N PHE A 21 -9.46 6.29 3.19
CA PHE A 21 -8.59 6.97 4.14
C PHE A 21 -8.64 6.27 5.50
N ARG A 22 -7.54 6.29 6.25
CA ARG A 22 -7.53 5.73 7.60
C ARG A 22 -8.29 6.65 8.55
N ALA A 23 -9.20 6.08 9.32
CA ALA A 23 -9.93 6.78 10.37
C ALA A 23 -9.04 7.12 11.58
N VAL A 24 -7.97 6.34 11.79
CA VAL A 24 -6.96 6.58 12.83
C VAL A 24 -5.64 6.92 12.16
N LEU A 25 -5.16 8.14 12.39
CA LEU A 25 -3.86 8.60 11.89
C LEU A 25 -2.76 7.71 12.45
N VAL A 26 -2.03 7.02 11.57
CA VAL A 26 -0.82 6.30 11.99
C VAL A 26 0.30 7.31 12.27
N PRO A 27 1.12 7.08 13.32
CA PRO A 27 2.23 7.96 13.65
C PRO A 27 3.17 8.18 12.46
N LEU A 28 3.54 9.44 12.23
CA LEU A 28 4.55 9.85 11.26
C LEU A 28 5.85 9.07 11.55
N GLY A 29 6.36 8.34 10.55
CA GLY A 29 7.61 7.57 10.67
C GLY A 29 7.50 6.07 10.36
N ARG A 30 6.29 5.51 10.18
CA ARG A 30 6.12 4.09 9.77
C ARG A 30 6.08 3.85 8.26
N GLY A 31 6.20 4.90 7.44
CA GLY A 31 6.13 4.79 5.97
C GLY A 31 4.76 4.35 5.43
N LEU A 32 3.72 4.38 6.26
CA LEU A 32 2.35 4.01 5.89
C LEU A 32 1.63 5.21 5.30
N SER A 33 0.94 5.01 4.17
CA SER A 33 0.07 6.03 3.59
C SER A 33 -1.28 6.00 4.28
N ASN A 34 -1.77 7.16 4.73
CA ASN A 34 -3.11 7.29 5.32
C ASN A 34 -4.24 7.29 4.28
N VAL A 35 -3.90 7.28 2.98
CA VAL A 35 -4.86 7.37 1.86
C VAL A 35 -4.49 6.38 0.76
N ARG A 36 -5.49 5.75 0.16
CA ARG A 36 -5.42 4.92 -1.05
C ARG A 36 -6.55 5.31 -2.00
N CYS A 37 -6.31 5.17 -3.30
CA CYS A 37 -7.28 5.43 -4.35
C CYS A 37 -7.31 4.27 -5.34
N GLY A 38 -8.45 4.10 -6.00
CA GLY A 38 -8.64 3.18 -7.13
C GLY A 38 -9.68 3.75 -8.09
N ALA A 39 -9.57 3.44 -9.37
CA ALA A 39 -10.59 3.82 -10.35
C ALA A 39 -11.87 3.00 -10.14
N THR A 40 -11.77 1.81 -9.54
CA THR A 40 -12.90 0.95 -9.18
C THR A 40 -12.82 0.51 -7.71
N LEU A 41 -13.96 0.10 -7.14
CA LEU A 41 -14.01 -0.42 -5.77
C LEU A 41 -13.15 -1.69 -5.62
N ALA A 42 -13.13 -2.54 -6.64
CA ALA A 42 -12.31 -3.76 -6.66
C ALA A 42 -10.81 -3.44 -6.59
N GLU A 43 -10.33 -2.50 -7.41
CA GLU A 43 -8.94 -2.06 -7.39
C GLU A 43 -8.56 -1.46 -6.03
N LEU A 44 -9.44 -0.64 -5.45
CA LEU A 44 -9.22 -0.09 -4.11
C LEU A 44 -9.10 -1.21 -3.06
N TYR A 45 -9.91 -2.26 -3.15
CA TYR A 45 -9.85 -3.39 -2.22
C TYR A 45 -8.53 -4.17 -2.35
N GLU A 46 -8.03 -4.38 -3.56
CA GLU A 46 -6.73 -5.01 -3.77
C GLU A 46 -5.60 -4.19 -3.11
N HIS A 47 -5.62 -2.86 -3.27
CA HIS A 47 -4.66 -1.97 -2.61
C HIS A 47 -4.74 -2.06 -1.07
N LEU A 48 -5.95 -2.17 -0.51
CA LEU A 48 -6.15 -2.31 0.93
C LEU A 48 -5.74 -3.70 1.46
N GLU A 49 -5.93 -4.76 0.67
CA GLU A 49 -5.48 -6.11 1.03
C GLU A 49 -3.95 -6.22 1.07
N GLN A 50 -3.25 -5.51 0.17
CA GLN A 50 -1.79 -5.41 0.19
C GLN A 50 -1.25 -4.74 1.47
N GLU A 51 -1.96 -3.74 2.00
CA GLU A 51 -1.63 -3.11 3.28
C GLU A 51 -1.86 -4.04 4.48
N ARG A 52 -2.88 -4.90 4.41
CA ARG A 52 -3.18 -5.87 5.49
C ARG A 52 -2.14 -6.98 5.57
N CYS A 53 -1.55 -7.36 4.44
CA CYS A 53 -0.60 -8.45 4.35
C CYS A 53 0.76 -7.95 3.80
N PRO A 54 1.63 -7.36 4.64
CA PRO A 54 2.97 -6.95 4.21
C PRO A 54 3.83 -8.11 3.68
N GLN A 55 3.46 -9.37 3.94
CA GLN A 55 4.09 -10.55 3.34
C GLN A 55 3.80 -10.71 1.84
N ALA A 56 2.67 -10.22 1.32
CA ALA A 56 2.38 -10.26 -0.11
C ALA A 56 3.28 -9.30 -0.92
N MET A 57 3.79 -8.25 -0.28
CA MET A 57 4.72 -7.29 -0.89
C MET A 57 6.10 -7.88 -1.18
N ARG A 58 6.49 -9.00 -0.53
CA ARG A 58 7.70 -9.74 -0.91
C ARG A 58 7.54 -10.58 -2.18
N ALA A 59 6.30 -10.86 -2.61
CA ALA A 59 6.03 -11.62 -3.83
C ALA A 59 5.87 -10.71 -5.07
N SER A 60 5.35 -9.48 -4.90
CA SER A 60 5.22 -8.51 -6.00
C SER A 60 6.43 -7.57 -6.13
N GLY A 61 7.59 -8.03 -5.68
CA GLY A 61 8.88 -7.39 -5.93
C GLY A 61 9.14 -7.29 -7.43
N ARG A 62 8.65 -6.21 -8.03
CA ARG A 62 9.21 -5.60 -9.24
C ARG A 62 10.73 -5.69 -9.10
N ARG A 63 11.34 -6.45 -10.00
CA ARG A 63 12.78 -6.57 -10.16
C ARG A 63 13.40 -5.17 -10.23
N LEU A 64 13.90 -4.67 -9.12
CA LEU A 64 14.95 -3.66 -9.07
C LEU A 64 16.01 -4.15 -8.08
N GLY A 65 16.43 -5.41 -8.26
CA GLY A 65 17.70 -5.91 -7.75
C GLY A 65 18.84 -5.37 -8.62
N GLY A 66 19.06 -4.06 -8.58
CA GLY A 66 20.33 -3.48 -8.98
C GLY A 66 21.38 -4.02 -8.03
N LYS A 67 22.26 -4.87 -8.56
CA LYS A 67 23.37 -5.51 -7.84
C LYS A 67 24.10 -4.50 -6.96
N VAL A 68 24.08 -4.74 -5.65
CA VAL A 68 25.06 -4.14 -4.73
C VAL A 68 26.38 -4.86 -4.99
N SER A 69 27.37 -4.13 -5.49
CA SER A 69 28.78 -4.55 -5.45
C SER A 69 29.52 -3.60 -4.49
N PRO A 70 30.09 -4.07 -3.38
CA PRO A 70 31.02 -3.26 -2.61
C PRO A 70 32.37 -3.15 -3.36
N PRO A 71 33.04 -1.99 -3.40
CA PRO A 71 34.45 -1.96 -3.78
C PRO A 71 35.27 -2.60 -2.66
N THR A 72 35.78 -3.80 -2.94
CA THR A 72 36.72 -4.51 -2.09
C THR A 72 37.98 -3.66 -1.93
N SER A 73 38.24 -3.24 -0.69
CA SER A 73 39.52 -2.67 -0.27
C SER A 73 40.65 -3.66 -0.61
N ARG A 74 41.61 -3.24 -1.43
CA ARG A 74 42.83 -4.00 -1.69
C ARG A 74 44.01 -3.11 -1.25
N ARG A 75 44.77 -3.66 -0.30
CA ARG A 75 46.08 -3.18 0.15
C ARG A 75 47.07 -3.05 -1.01
#